data_AF-A0A1B3MX27-F1
#
_entry.id   AF-A0A1B3MX27-F1
#
_cell.length_a   1.000
_cell.length_b   1.000
_cell.length_c   1.000
_cell.angle_alpha   90.00
_cell.angle_beta   90.00
_cell.angle_gamma   90.00
#
_symmetry.space_group_name_H-M   'P 1'
#
loop_
_entity.id
_entity.type
_entity.pdbx_description
1 polymer ?
#
loop_
_entity_poly.entity_id
_entity_poly.type
_entity_poly.pdbx_seq_one_letter_code
_entity_poly.pdbx_strand_id
1 'polypeptide(L)'
;MPTLVLIRHGQSSWNLENRFTGWWDVDVTEKGVGEARAAGQLMKEKGLDFDQCYTSLQTRAIKTLNLALEEMGRLWLPVEKDWRLNERHYGGLTGLNKAETAAKHGDDQVKIWRRSFDIPPPALEAGSEFDLSQDRRYAGIAIPATESLKDTIARVLPYWEATIAPDLKAGKRVLISAHGNSLRALVKHLSNIPDDEITHLEIPTGQPIVYELADDLSAIDRYYLSER
;
A
#
# COMPACT_ATOMS: atom_id res chain seq x y z
N MET A 1 16.92 -13.29 -12.48
CA MET A 1 15.51 -13.27 -12.09
C MET A 1 15.26 -11.97 -11.36
N PRO A 2 14.34 -11.11 -11.84
CA PRO A 2 13.99 -9.88 -11.14
C PRO A 2 13.48 -10.17 -9.73
N THR A 3 13.95 -9.39 -8.76
CA THR A 3 13.53 -9.48 -7.35
C THR A 3 12.72 -8.25 -6.99
N LEU A 4 11.50 -8.47 -6.52
CA LEU A 4 10.60 -7.44 -6.03
C LEU A 4 10.25 -7.73 -4.57
N VAL A 5 10.38 -6.73 -3.70
CA VAL A 5 9.92 -6.82 -2.31
C VAL A 5 8.82 -5.80 -2.07
N LEU A 6 7.71 -6.26 -1.49
CA LEU A 6 6.58 -5.43 -1.10
C LEU A 6 6.49 -5.37 0.42
N ILE A 7 6.33 -4.18 0.99
CA ILE A 7 6.12 -3.98 2.43
C ILE A 7 4.89 -3.09 2.62
N ARG A 8 3.87 -3.61 3.30
CA ARG A 8 2.78 -2.77 3.81
C ARG A 8 3.31 -1.95 4.98
N HIS A 9 2.96 -0.66 5.02
CA HIS A 9 3.32 0.21 6.13
C HIS A 9 3.00 -0.42 7.51
N GLY A 10 3.79 -0.08 8.53
CA GLY A 10 3.52 -0.49 9.91
C GLY A 10 2.20 0.06 10.44
N GLN A 11 1.73 -0.43 11.58
CA GLN A 11 0.49 0.03 12.22
C GLN A 11 0.43 1.57 12.31
N SER A 12 -0.64 2.17 11.78
CA SER A 12 -0.92 3.61 11.92
C SER A 12 -1.83 3.92 13.10
N SER A 13 -1.86 5.19 13.54
CA SER A 13 -2.74 5.63 14.63
C SER A 13 -4.20 5.26 14.38
N TRP A 14 -4.70 5.42 13.15
CA TRP A 14 -6.08 5.05 12.82
C TRP A 14 -6.31 3.57 12.57
N ASN A 15 -5.25 2.76 12.38
CA ASN A 15 -5.41 1.32 12.49
C ASN A 15 -5.67 0.91 13.94
N LEU A 16 -4.94 1.52 14.89
CA LEU A 16 -5.12 1.31 16.33
C LEU A 16 -6.50 1.79 16.81
N GLU A 17 -6.93 2.98 16.38
CA GLU A 17 -8.26 3.55 16.70
C GLU A 17 -9.42 2.89 15.94
N ASN A 18 -9.15 1.89 15.09
CA ASN A 18 -10.13 1.19 14.27
C ASN A 18 -10.95 2.12 13.34
N ARG A 19 -10.30 3.12 12.74
CA ARG A 19 -10.93 4.11 11.83
C ARG A 19 -10.65 3.81 10.37
N PHE A 20 -11.51 4.30 9.48
CA PHE A 20 -11.25 4.33 8.04
C PHE A 20 -10.30 5.48 7.70
N THR A 21 -9.18 5.19 7.04
CA THR A 21 -8.11 6.17 6.81
C THR A 21 -8.08 6.68 5.38
N GLY A 22 -7.90 5.79 4.41
CA GLY A 22 -7.78 6.18 3.01
C GLY A 22 -6.65 7.16 2.76
N TRP A 23 -6.95 8.27 2.09
CA TRP A 23 -5.92 9.24 1.74
C TRP A 23 -5.53 10.19 2.87
N TRP A 24 -6.27 10.18 3.99
CA TRP A 24 -5.93 10.99 5.15
C TRP A 24 -4.55 10.60 5.68
N ASP A 25 -3.73 11.62 5.97
CA ASP A 25 -2.32 11.41 6.28
C ASP A 25 -2.06 11.29 7.77
N VAL A 26 -2.21 10.06 8.26
CA VAL A 26 -1.87 9.68 9.62
C VAL A 26 -0.47 9.10 9.73
N ASP A 27 0.11 9.26 10.92
CA ASP A 27 1.43 8.73 11.24
C ASP A 27 1.41 7.24 11.63
N VAL A 28 2.58 6.63 11.66
CA VAL A 28 2.81 5.32 12.29
C VAL A 28 2.79 5.44 13.81
N THR A 29 2.31 4.41 14.51
CA THR A 29 2.43 4.30 15.97
C THR A 29 3.84 3.85 16.36
N GLU A 30 4.17 3.86 17.66
CA GLU A 30 5.40 3.24 18.16
C GLU A 30 5.51 1.77 17.76
N LYS A 31 4.39 1.04 17.79
CA LYS A 31 4.34 -0.34 17.27
C LYS A 31 4.65 -0.38 15.77
N GLY A 32 4.06 0.51 14.97
CA GLY A 32 4.35 0.60 13.54
C GLY A 32 5.80 0.95 13.22
N VAL A 33 6.45 1.77 14.06
CA VAL A 33 7.90 2.04 13.99
C VAL A 33 8.70 0.76 14.26
N GLY A 34 8.33 0.01 15.31
CA GLY A 34 8.95 -1.28 15.63
C GLY A 34 8.81 -2.29 14.49
N GLU A 35 7.62 -2.40 13.89
CA GLU A 35 7.35 -3.23 12.71
C GLU A 35 8.24 -2.85 11.52
N ALA A 36 8.39 -1.55 11.23
CA ALA A 36 9.22 -1.07 10.13
C ALA A 36 10.71 -1.36 10.35
N ARG A 37 11.22 -1.17 11.58
CA ARG A 37 12.62 -1.49 11.91
C ARG A 37 12.87 -3.00 11.82
N ALA A 38 11.97 -3.82 12.37
CA ALA A 38 12.07 -5.27 12.28
C ALA A 38 12.10 -5.76 10.83
N ALA A 39 11.30 -5.15 9.94
CA ALA A 39 11.33 -5.45 8.51
C ALA A 39 12.71 -5.17 7.89
N GLY A 40 13.32 -4.01 8.19
CA GLY A 40 14.66 -3.65 7.72
C GLY A 40 15.76 -4.57 8.24
N GLN A 41 15.70 -4.92 9.53
CA GLN A 41 16.62 -5.87 10.16
C GLN A 41 16.54 -7.24 9.48
N LEU A 42 15.32 -7.76 9.30
CA LEU A 42 15.10 -9.04 8.64
C LEU A 42 15.61 -9.05 7.19
N MET A 43 15.33 -8.00 6.41
CA MET A 43 15.85 -7.87 5.05
C MET A 43 17.38 -7.89 5.00
N LYS A 44 18.04 -7.19 5.93
CA LYS A 44 19.50 -7.18 6.05
C LYS A 44 20.06 -8.55 6.46
N GLU A 45 19.46 -9.19 7.45
CA GLU A 45 19.87 -10.52 7.94
C GLU A 45 19.77 -11.59 6.86
N LYS A 46 18.74 -11.50 6.01
CA LYS A 46 18.52 -12.39 4.86
C LYS A 46 19.36 -12.02 3.63
N GLY A 47 20.21 -10.99 3.73
CA GLY A 47 21.12 -10.57 2.66
C GLY A 47 20.42 -9.92 1.46
N LEU A 48 19.20 -9.41 1.63
CA LEU A 48 18.53 -8.63 0.59
C LEU A 48 19.16 -7.25 0.47
N ASP A 49 19.18 -6.73 -0.76
CA ASP A 49 19.62 -5.38 -1.05
C ASP A 49 18.91 -4.89 -2.33
N PHE A 50 18.87 -3.58 -2.54
CA PHE A 50 18.00 -2.93 -3.52
C PHE A 50 18.74 -1.88 -4.33
N ASP A 51 18.19 -1.54 -5.49
CA ASP A 51 18.75 -0.52 -6.40
C ASP A 51 17.77 0.64 -6.60
N GLN A 52 16.46 0.39 -6.40
CA GLN A 52 15.41 1.39 -6.51
C GLN A 52 14.31 1.15 -5.47
N CYS A 53 13.82 2.23 -4.86
CA CYS A 53 12.70 2.19 -3.93
C CYS A 53 11.51 3.03 -4.40
N TYR A 54 10.30 2.55 -4.12
CA TYR A 54 9.06 3.27 -4.40
C TYR A 54 8.18 3.36 -3.16
N THR A 55 7.49 4.49 -3.01
CA THR A 55 6.45 4.63 -1.98
C THR A 55 5.35 5.60 -2.41
N SER A 56 4.33 5.72 -1.58
CA SER A 56 3.22 6.65 -1.78
C SER A 56 3.57 8.09 -1.35
N LEU A 57 2.60 9.01 -1.43
CA LEU A 57 2.73 10.36 -0.85
C LEU A 57 2.35 10.43 0.65
N GLN A 58 2.01 9.30 1.27
CA GLN A 58 1.49 9.24 2.63
C GLN A 58 2.58 8.89 3.66
N THR A 59 2.63 9.66 4.74
CA THR A 59 3.66 9.67 5.78
C THR A 59 3.93 8.27 6.33
N ARG A 60 2.89 7.49 6.63
CA ARG A 60 3.04 6.14 7.18
C ARG A 60 3.85 5.17 6.30
N ALA A 61 3.69 5.23 4.98
CA ALA A 61 4.45 4.39 4.05
C ALA A 61 5.87 4.93 3.86
N ILE A 62 6.02 6.26 3.74
CA ILE A 62 7.32 6.93 3.62
C ILE A 62 8.19 6.63 4.85
N LYS A 63 7.64 6.77 6.07
CA LYS A 63 8.36 6.46 7.30
C LYS A 63 8.70 4.98 7.41
N THR A 64 7.78 4.09 7.04
CA THR A 64 8.07 2.64 7.04
C THR A 64 9.27 2.34 6.15
N LEU A 65 9.29 2.87 4.92
CA LEU A 65 10.43 2.71 4.01
C LEU A 65 11.73 3.24 4.63
N ASN A 66 11.72 4.48 5.11
CA ASN A 66 12.92 5.12 5.64
C ASN A 66 13.48 4.37 6.85
N LEU A 67 12.62 3.93 7.78
CA LEU A 67 13.03 3.15 8.95
C LEU A 67 13.62 1.79 8.55
N ALA A 68 13.00 1.10 7.59
CA ALA A 68 13.54 -0.15 7.08
C ALA A 68 14.91 0.05 6.39
N LEU A 69 15.05 1.08 5.56
CA LEU A 69 16.31 1.43 4.90
C LEU A 69 17.39 1.89 5.88
N GLU A 70 17.02 2.54 6.99
CA GLU A 70 17.95 2.89 8.07
C GLU A 70 18.59 1.64 8.69
N GLU A 71 17.78 0.65 9.06
CA GLU A 71 18.28 -0.61 9.63
C GLU A 71 19.17 -1.38 8.65
N MET A 72 18.82 -1.35 7.36
CA MET A 72 19.63 -1.93 6.28
C MET A 72 20.94 -1.15 6.02
N GLY A 73 21.10 0.08 6.51
CA GLY A 73 22.21 0.96 6.15
C GLY A 73 22.16 1.40 4.68
N ARG A 74 20.96 1.68 4.18
CA ARG A 74 20.62 1.94 2.77
C ARG A 74 19.77 3.20 2.56
N LEU A 75 19.81 4.15 3.50
CA LEU A 75 19.09 5.44 3.38
C LEU A 75 19.46 6.25 2.14
N TRP A 76 20.61 5.99 1.53
CA TRP A 76 21.10 6.66 0.33
C TRP A 76 20.47 6.14 -0.97
N LEU A 77 19.71 5.03 -0.92
CA LEU A 77 19.06 4.48 -2.12
C LEU A 77 18.08 5.50 -2.72
N PRO A 78 17.93 5.53 -4.06
CA PRO A 78 16.96 6.40 -4.71
C PRO A 78 15.53 6.01 -4.31
N VAL A 79 14.72 7.02 -3.97
CA VAL A 79 13.32 6.84 -3.58
C VAL A 79 12.42 7.72 -4.45
N GLU A 80 11.54 7.09 -5.21
CA GLU A 80 10.47 7.76 -5.94
C GLU A 80 9.15 7.67 -5.17
N LYS A 81 8.38 8.76 -5.16
CA LYS A 81 7.10 8.85 -4.46
C LYS A 81 6.01 9.22 -5.44
N ASP A 82 4.96 8.41 -5.53
CA ASP A 82 3.84 8.67 -6.45
C ASP A 82 2.49 8.42 -5.78
N TRP A 83 1.51 9.28 -6.07
CA TRP A 83 0.16 9.18 -5.52
C TRP A 83 -0.56 7.91 -5.98
N ARG A 84 -0.17 7.33 -7.12
CA ARG A 84 -0.73 6.07 -7.61
C ARG A 84 -0.44 4.89 -6.69
N LEU A 85 0.52 5.01 -5.77
CA LEU A 85 0.76 4.04 -4.70
C LEU A 85 0.01 4.33 -3.39
N ASN A 86 -0.76 5.43 -3.29
CA ASN A 86 -1.59 5.74 -2.12
C ASN A 86 -2.59 4.62 -1.78
N GLU A 87 -3.01 4.55 -0.52
CA GLU A 87 -4.13 3.68 -0.09
C GLU A 87 -5.42 3.96 -0.89
N ARG A 88 -6.38 3.04 -0.92
CA ARG A 88 -7.73 3.27 -1.47
C ARG A 88 -8.42 4.43 -0.75
N HIS A 89 -8.96 5.40 -1.49
CA HIS A 89 -9.77 6.48 -0.92
C HIS A 89 -11.07 5.94 -0.33
N TYR A 90 -11.32 6.16 0.97
CA TYR A 90 -12.52 5.65 1.65
C TYR A 90 -13.73 6.60 1.55
N GLY A 91 -13.59 7.70 0.82
CA GLY A 91 -14.65 8.68 0.59
C GLY A 91 -15.24 9.20 1.89
N GLY A 92 -16.56 9.27 1.95
CA GLY A 92 -17.31 9.73 3.11
C GLY A 92 -17.20 8.85 4.36
N LEU A 93 -16.53 7.69 4.28
CA LEU A 93 -16.20 6.90 5.47
C LEU A 93 -14.93 7.37 6.18
N THR A 94 -14.10 8.19 5.54
CA THR A 94 -12.84 8.68 6.10
C THR A 94 -13.07 9.30 7.48
N GLY A 95 -12.27 8.89 8.46
CA GLY A 95 -12.37 9.36 9.84
C GLY A 95 -13.39 8.64 10.71
N LEU A 96 -14.35 7.89 10.15
CA LEU A 96 -15.34 7.16 10.93
C LEU A 96 -14.74 5.91 11.60
N ASN A 97 -15.20 5.57 12.80
CA ASN A 97 -14.88 4.32 13.46
C ASN A 97 -15.62 3.15 12.77
N LYS A 98 -14.92 2.05 12.50
CA LYS A 98 -15.47 0.91 11.77
C LYS A 98 -16.56 0.17 12.54
N ALA A 99 -16.42 0.05 13.86
CA ALA A 99 -17.41 -0.63 14.70
C ALA A 99 -18.70 0.19 14.81
N GLU A 100 -18.58 1.51 15.00
CA GLU A 100 -19.73 2.41 15.02
C GLU A 100 -20.44 2.49 13.66
N THR A 101 -19.66 2.53 12.57
CA THR A 101 -20.23 2.48 11.21
C THR A 101 -20.98 1.18 10.96
N ALA A 102 -20.44 0.05 11.45
CA ALA A 102 -21.11 -1.25 11.36
C ALA A 102 -22.39 -1.30 12.19
N ALA A 103 -22.39 -0.74 13.40
CA ALA A 103 -23.60 -0.62 14.23
C ALA A 103 -24.70 0.22 13.56
N LYS A 104 -24.32 1.25 12.78
CA LYS A 104 -25.27 2.14 12.09
C LYS A 104 -25.77 1.60 10.75
N HIS A 105 -24.90 0.96 9.98
CA HIS A 105 -25.18 0.58 8.58
C HIS A 105 -25.30 -0.94 8.36
N GLY A 106 -25.01 -1.75 9.39
CA GLY A 106 -24.93 -3.20 9.31
C GLY A 106 -23.56 -3.72 8.86
N ASP A 107 -23.18 -4.88 9.40
CA ASP A 107 -21.90 -5.53 9.11
C ASP A 107 -21.74 -5.88 7.62
N ASP A 108 -22.81 -6.33 6.96
CA ASP A 108 -22.79 -6.71 5.56
C ASP A 108 -22.48 -5.51 4.65
N GLN A 109 -23.11 -4.35 4.91
CA GLN A 109 -22.87 -3.13 4.15
C GLN A 109 -21.43 -2.61 4.34
N VAL A 110 -20.93 -2.63 5.58
CA VAL A 110 -19.54 -2.25 5.87
C VAL A 110 -18.55 -3.23 5.24
N LYS A 111 -18.88 -4.52 5.21
CA LYS A 111 -18.06 -5.54 4.54
C LYS A 111 -18.02 -5.30 3.03
N ILE A 112 -19.14 -4.93 2.40
CA ILE A 112 -19.20 -4.53 0.98
C ILE A 112 -18.25 -3.35 0.75
N TRP A 113 -18.41 -2.24 1.47
CA TRP A 113 -17.53 -1.06 1.29
C TRP A 113 -16.05 -1.36 1.56
N ARG A 114 -15.75 -2.32 2.46
CA ARG A 114 -14.38 -2.68 2.80
C ARG A 114 -13.74 -3.62 1.80
N ARG A 115 -14.48 -4.62 1.31
CA ARG A 115 -13.90 -5.78 0.63
C ARG A 115 -14.42 -6.00 -0.78
N SER A 116 -15.53 -5.37 -1.19
CA SER A 116 -16.01 -5.44 -2.58
C SER A 116 -14.93 -4.98 -3.56
N PHE A 117 -14.91 -5.64 -4.71
CA PHE A 117 -13.98 -5.32 -5.77
C PHE A 117 -14.33 -3.98 -6.45
N ASP A 118 -15.60 -3.78 -6.80
CA ASP A 118 -16.06 -2.71 -7.69
C ASP A 118 -17.12 -1.79 -7.07
N ILE A 119 -17.55 -2.03 -5.83
CA ILE A 119 -18.50 -1.15 -5.12
C ILE A 119 -17.73 -0.21 -4.20
N PRO A 120 -17.62 1.10 -4.53
CA PRO A 120 -16.94 2.06 -3.67
C PRO A 120 -17.80 2.44 -2.45
N PRO A 121 -17.18 2.95 -1.37
CA PRO A 121 -17.88 3.68 -0.31
C PRO A 121 -18.60 4.94 -0.82
N PRO A 122 -19.49 5.57 -0.03
CA PRO A 122 -20.07 6.87 -0.35
C PRO A 122 -18.99 7.91 -0.68
N ALA A 123 -19.27 8.83 -1.61
CA ALA A 123 -18.36 9.91 -1.97
C ALA A 123 -18.09 10.85 -0.78
N LEU A 124 -16.87 11.38 -0.70
CA LEU A 124 -16.53 12.44 0.24
C LEU A 124 -17.25 13.74 -0.15
N GLU A 125 -17.77 14.44 0.85
CA GLU A 125 -18.38 15.76 0.66
C GLU A 125 -17.30 16.81 0.39
N ALA A 126 -17.52 17.65 -0.63
CA ALA A 126 -16.61 18.75 -0.97
C ALA A 126 -16.54 19.77 0.18
N GLY A 127 -15.33 20.22 0.52
CA GLY A 127 -15.10 21.13 1.64
C GLY A 127 -15.19 20.50 3.03
N SER A 128 -15.34 19.17 3.13
CA SER A 128 -15.25 18.45 4.41
C SER A 128 -13.86 18.58 5.04
N GLU A 129 -13.73 18.24 6.33
CA GLU A 129 -12.43 18.26 7.03
C GLU A 129 -11.35 17.35 6.40
N PHE A 130 -11.78 16.35 5.61
CA PHE A 130 -10.90 15.41 4.92
C PHE A 130 -10.70 15.76 3.43
N ASP A 131 -11.16 16.93 2.99
CA ASP A 131 -10.94 17.42 1.64
C ASP A 131 -9.44 17.74 1.44
N LEU A 132 -8.82 17.02 0.50
CA LEU A 132 -7.40 17.14 0.18
C LEU A 132 -7.13 18.11 -0.98
N SER A 133 -8.14 18.79 -1.52
CA SER A 133 -8.02 19.66 -2.69
C SER A 133 -7.03 20.82 -2.51
N GLN A 134 -6.82 21.26 -1.26
CA GLN A 134 -5.87 22.32 -0.91
C GLN A 134 -4.50 21.78 -0.46
N ASP A 135 -4.34 20.46 -0.35
CA ASP A 135 -3.06 19.87 0.01
C ASP A 135 -2.09 19.92 -1.18
N ARG A 136 -1.02 20.69 -1.01
CA ARG A 136 0.01 20.91 -2.03
C ARG A 136 0.65 19.64 -2.58
N ARG A 137 0.62 18.52 -1.85
CA ARG A 137 1.13 17.22 -2.32
C ARG A 137 0.37 16.72 -3.54
N TYR A 138 -0.88 17.14 -3.69
CA TYR A 138 -1.78 16.73 -4.76
C TYR A 138 -2.02 17.84 -5.79
N ALA A 139 -1.17 18.87 -5.83
CA ALA A 139 -1.26 19.93 -6.83
C ALA A 139 -1.17 19.34 -8.25
N GLY A 140 -2.20 19.58 -9.07
CA GLY A 140 -2.31 19.03 -10.43
C GLY A 140 -2.74 17.56 -10.50
N ILE A 141 -3.08 16.93 -9.37
CA ILE A 141 -3.58 15.55 -9.30
C ILE A 141 -5.08 15.58 -9.06
N ALA A 142 -5.83 14.80 -9.85
CA ALA A 142 -7.26 14.59 -9.62
C ALA A 142 -7.46 13.67 -8.41
N ILE A 143 -7.88 14.24 -7.27
CA ILE A 143 -8.18 13.49 -6.06
C ILE A 143 -9.54 12.80 -6.21
N PRO A 144 -9.64 11.48 -6.00
CA PRO A 144 -10.91 10.77 -6.09
C PRO A 144 -11.82 11.12 -4.91
N ALA A 145 -13.12 11.30 -5.17
CA ALA A 145 -14.10 11.47 -4.09
C ALA A 145 -14.32 10.16 -3.30
N THR A 146 -14.09 9.00 -3.92
CA THR A 146 -14.15 7.65 -3.32
C THR A 146 -13.48 6.66 -4.28
N GLU A 147 -13.03 5.52 -3.79
CA GLU A 147 -12.44 4.46 -4.62
C GLU A 147 -12.94 3.07 -4.18
N SER A 148 -13.21 2.22 -5.16
CA SER A 148 -13.23 0.76 -5.01
C SER A 148 -11.82 0.17 -5.15
N LEU A 149 -11.68 -1.16 -4.99
CA LEU A 149 -10.39 -1.81 -5.29
C LEU A 149 -10.09 -1.75 -6.79
N LYS A 150 -11.12 -1.87 -7.64
CA LYS A 150 -11.03 -1.73 -9.10
C LYS A 150 -10.47 -0.36 -9.51
N ASP A 151 -10.94 0.71 -8.89
CA ASP A 151 -10.43 2.07 -9.15
C ASP A 151 -8.96 2.22 -8.71
N THR A 152 -8.63 1.64 -7.55
CA THR A 152 -7.24 1.60 -7.06
C THR A 152 -6.33 0.88 -8.06
N ILE A 153 -6.76 -0.26 -8.61
CA ILE A 153 -6.02 -1.00 -9.64
C ILE A 153 -5.85 -0.15 -10.90
N ALA A 154 -6.90 0.52 -11.35
CA ALA A 154 -6.88 1.33 -12.56
C ALA A 154 -5.84 2.46 -12.51
N ARG A 155 -5.49 2.98 -11.32
CA ARG A 155 -4.38 3.94 -11.16
C ARG A 155 -3.02 3.31 -10.84
N VAL A 156 -2.99 2.16 -10.16
CA VAL A 156 -1.72 1.49 -9.79
C VAL A 156 -1.06 0.87 -11.03
N LEU A 157 -1.82 0.20 -11.90
CA LEU A 157 -1.23 -0.54 -13.04
C LEU A 157 -0.55 0.37 -14.07
N PRO A 158 -1.08 1.54 -14.44
CA PRO A 158 -0.33 2.46 -15.30
C PRO A 158 1.03 2.87 -14.73
N TYR A 159 1.15 3.01 -13.41
CA TYR A 159 2.44 3.31 -12.76
C TYR A 159 3.38 2.09 -12.75
N TRP A 160 2.83 0.91 -12.52
CA TRP A 160 3.56 -0.34 -12.65
C TRP A 160 4.17 -0.48 -14.06
N GLU A 161 3.35 -0.38 -15.10
CA GLU A 161 3.80 -0.58 -16.49
C GLU A 161 4.76 0.51 -16.97
N ALA A 162 4.54 1.76 -16.60
CA ALA A 162 5.34 2.89 -17.09
C ALA A 162 6.66 3.08 -16.33
N THR A 163 6.75 2.64 -15.07
CA THR A 163 7.88 2.98 -14.19
C THR A 163 8.49 1.76 -13.52
N ILE A 164 7.72 0.98 -12.76
CA ILE A 164 8.27 -0.10 -11.90
C ILE A 164 8.73 -1.31 -12.72
N ALA A 165 7.90 -1.76 -13.67
CA ALA A 165 8.19 -2.90 -14.53
C ALA A 165 9.41 -2.69 -15.44
N PRO A 166 9.61 -1.51 -16.07
CA PRO A 166 10.84 -1.19 -16.77
C PRO A 166 12.10 -1.31 -15.89
N ASP A 167 12.02 -0.84 -14.64
CA ASP A 167 13.15 -0.94 -13.69
C ASP A 167 13.49 -2.39 -13.34
N LEU A 168 12.48 -3.22 -13.09
CA LEU A 168 12.67 -4.67 -12.88
C LEU A 168 13.26 -5.36 -14.12
N LYS A 169 12.77 -5.03 -15.32
CA LYS A 169 13.28 -5.56 -16.60
C LYS A 169 14.71 -5.11 -16.90
N ALA A 170 15.11 -3.95 -16.39
CA ALA A 170 16.49 -3.46 -16.45
C ALA A 170 17.43 -4.15 -15.44
N GLY A 171 16.92 -5.11 -14.65
CA GLY A 171 17.70 -5.89 -13.68
C GLY A 171 17.86 -5.22 -12.32
N LYS A 172 17.14 -4.12 -12.04
CA LYS A 172 17.14 -3.50 -10.71
C LYS A 172 16.37 -4.37 -9.72
N ARG A 173 16.87 -4.46 -8.49
CA ARG A 173 16.16 -5.03 -7.34
C ARG A 173 15.30 -3.94 -6.72
N VAL A 174 13.99 -4.18 -6.65
CA VAL A 174 13.03 -3.14 -6.30
C VAL A 174 12.40 -3.39 -4.93
N LEU A 175 12.33 -2.35 -4.11
CA LEU A 175 11.57 -2.33 -2.85
C LEU A 175 10.40 -1.36 -2.96
N ILE A 176 9.19 -1.80 -2.60
CA ILE A 176 8.00 -0.95 -2.55
C ILE A 176 7.44 -0.94 -1.13
N SER A 177 7.38 0.23 -0.50
CA SER A 177 6.62 0.43 0.74
C SER A 177 5.33 1.19 0.47
N ALA A 178 4.19 0.55 0.68
CA ALA A 178 2.89 1.15 0.37
C ALA A 178 1.78 0.66 1.32
N HIS A 179 0.56 0.49 0.82
CA HIS A 179 -0.65 0.31 1.62
C HIS A 179 -1.38 -0.99 1.29
N GLY A 180 -2.36 -1.33 2.11
CA GLY A 180 -3.09 -2.59 1.95
C GLY A 180 -3.68 -2.75 0.56
N ASN A 181 -4.43 -1.76 0.06
CA ASN A 181 -5.13 -1.92 -1.23
C ASN A 181 -4.23 -1.66 -2.44
N SER A 182 -3.24 -0.76 -2.35
CA SER A 182 -2.30 -0.55 -3.46
C SER A 182 -1.37 -1.75 -3.64
N LEU A 183 -0.96 -2.41 -2.56
CA LEU A 183 -0.24 -3.68 -2.66
C LEU A 183 -1.14 -4.84 -3.11
N ARG A 184 -2.40 -4.93 -2.63
CA ARG A 184 -3.35 -5.92 -3.16
C ARG A 184 -3.57 -5.77 -4.67
N ALA A 185 -3.58 -4.55 -5.19
CA ALA A 185 -3.66 -4.31 -6.63
C ALA A 185 -2.46 -4.93 -7.39
N LEU A 186 -1.24 -4.71 -6.90
CA LEU A 186 -0.03 -5.32 -7.47
C LEU A 186 -0.04 -6.84 -7.33
N VAL A 187 -0.37 -7.36 -6.15
CA VAL A 187 -0.45 -8.82 -5.92
C VAL A 187 -1.49 -9.47 -6.82
N LYS A 188 -2.66 -8.85 -7.01
CA LYS A 188 -3.69 -9.35 -7.92
C LYS A 188 -3.15 -9.50 -9.35
N HIS A 189 -2.43 -8.47 -9.83
CA HIS A 189 -1.85 -8.46 -11.17
C HIS A 189 -0.73 -9.50 -11.32
N LEU A 190 0.24 -9.51 -10.39
CA LEU A 190 1.40 -10.40 -10.43
C LEU A 190 1.04 -11.89 -10.30
N SER A 191 0.03 -12.20 -9.49
CA SER A 191 -0.41 -13.58 -9.23
C SER A 191 -1.68 -13.96 -10.00
N ASN A 192 -2.14 -13.12 -10.94
CA ASN A 192 -3.36 -13.32 -11.74
C ASN A 192 -4.58 -13.75 -10.91
N ILE A 193 -4.80 -13.11 -9.76
CA ILE A 193 -5.87 -13.48 -8.81
C ILE A 193 -7.23 -13.01 -9.37
N PRO A 194 -8.25 -13.88 -9.44
CA PRO A 194 -9.62 -13.51 -9.81
C PRO A 194 -10.26 -12.43 -8.91
N ASP A 195 -11.29 -11.75 -9.42
CA ASP A 195 -11.95 -10.62 -8.74
C ASP A 195 -12.73 -11.03 -7.48
N ASP A 196 -13.24 -12.26 -7.43
CA ASP A 196 -13.92 -12.84 -6.28
C ASP A 196 -12.94 -13.29 -5.19
N GLU A 197 -11.79 -13.85 -5.58
CA GLU A 197 -10.75 -14.30 -4.64
C GLU A 197 -9.97 -13.16 -3.98
N ILE A 198 -9.71 -12.06 -4.71
CA ILE A 198 -8.89 -10.95 -4.17
C ILE A 198 -9.51 -10.35 -2.91
N THR A 199 -10.84 -10.42 -2.75
CA THR A 199 -11.59 -9.88 -1.60
C THR A 199 -11.12 -10.47 -0.27
N HIS A 200 -10.61 -11.70 -0.28
CA HIS A 200 -10.13 -12.45 0.88
C HIS A 200 -8.64 -12.22 1.18
N LEU A 201 -7.87 -11.70 0.22
CA LEU A 201 -6.45 -11.44 0.42
C LEU A 201 -6.23 -10.35 1.48
N GLU A 202 -5.42 -10.69 2.47
CA GLU A 202 -4.95 -9.76 3.50
C GLU A 202 -3.42 -9.74 3.53
N ILE A 203 -2.87 -8.53 3.51
CA ILE A 203 -1.43 -8.29 3.59
C ILE A 203 -1.16 -7.73 5.00
N PRO A 204 -0.42 -8.44 5.88
CA PRO A 204 -0.10 -7.96 7.21
C PRO A 204 0.79 -6.73 7.18
N THR A 205 0.76 -5.92 8.24
CA THR A 205 1.61 -4.72 8.36
C THR A 205 3.06 -5.12 8.64
N GLY A 206 4.02 -4.40 8.04
CA GLY A 206 5.44 -4.53 8.36
C GLY A 206 6.11 -5.85 8.01
N GLN A 207 5.44 -6.77 7.29
CA GLN A 207 6.05 -8.03 6.86
C GLN A 207 6.45 -7.94 5.39
N PRO A 208 7.75 -8.08 5.05
CA PRO A 208 8.19 -8.11 3.66
C PRO A 208 7.66 -9.34 2.91
N ILE A 209 7.03 -9.12 1.77
CA ILE A 209 6.67 -10.16 0.79
C ILE A 209 7.70 -10.12 -0.32
N VAL A 210 8.38 -11.23 -0.56
CA VAL A 210 9.32 -11.39 -1.67
C VAL A 210 8.61 -12.02 -2.85
N TYR A 211 8.85 -11.44 -4.02
CA TYR A 211 8.49 -12.01 -5.31
C TYR A 211 9.75 -12.37 -6.08
N GLU A 212 9.81 -13.62 -6.53
CA GLU A 212 10.72 -14.07 -7.57
C GLU A 212 9.95 -14.07 -8.88
N LEU A 213 10.43 -13.28 -9.83
CA LEU A 213 9.73 -13.05 -11.09
C LEU A 213 10.48 -13.70 -12.26
N ALA A 214 9.72 -14.12 -13.27
CA ALA A 214 10.26 -14.48 -14.57
C ALA A 214 10.65 -13.21 -15.37
N ASP A 215 11.26 -13.39 -16.54
CA ASP A 215 11.70 -12.27 -17.39
C ASP A 215 10.53 -11.44 -17.94
N ASP A 216 9.33 -12.04 -18.05
CA ASP A 216 8.08 -11.35 -18.40
C ASP A 216 7.37 -10.71 -17.19
N LEU A 217 7.98 -10.80 -16.00
CA LEU A 217 7.49 -10.36 -14.70
C LEU A 217 6.30 -11.14 -14.14
N SER A 218 5.97 -12.32 -14.70
CA SER A 218 5.05 -13.25 -14.05
C SER A 218 5.67 -13.79 -12.75
N ALA A 219 4.84 -13.96 -11.71
CA ALA A 219 5.31 -14.47 -10.43
C ALA A 219 5.66 -15.96 -10.52
N ILE A 220 6.93 -16.31 -10.27
CA ILE A 220 7.39 -17.69 -10.10
C ILE A 220 7.12 -18.15 -8.67
N ASP A 221 7.45 -17.29 -7.70
CA ASP A 221 7.26 -17.56 -6.28
C ASP A 221 6.86 -16.29 -5.52
N ARG A 222 6.16 -16.49 -4.41
CA ARG A 222 5.73 -15.45 -3.48
C ARG A 222 5.70 -16.00 -2.06
N TYR A 223 6.48 -15.40 -1.17
CA TYR A 223 6.55 -15.80 0.23
C TYR A 223 6.76 -14.61 1.16
N TYR A 224 6.39 -14.75 2.43
CA TYR A 224 6.81 -13.79 3.44
C TYR A 224 8.26 -14.08 3.82
N LEU A 225 9.08 -13.03 3.91
CA LEU A 225 10.51 -13.19 4.20
C LEU A 225 10.79 -13.87 5.55
N SER A 226 9.85 -13.82 6.50
CA SER A 226 9.98 -14.52 7.79
C SER A 226 9.84 -16.03 7.68
N GLU A 227 9.30 -16.54 6.57
CA GLU A 227 9.04 -17.98 6.35
C GLU A 227 10.25 -18.72 5.77
N ARG A 228 11.28 -17.99 5.30
CA ARG A 228 12.48 -18.55 4.64
C ARG A 228 13.73 -17.83 5.11
#